data_AF-A0A2P8DDS1-F1
#
_entry.id   AF-A0A2P8DDS1-F1
#
_cell.length_a   1.000
_cell.length_b   1.000
_cell.length_c   1.000
_cell.angle_alpha   90.00
_cell.angle_beta   90.00
_cell.angle_gamma   90.00
#
_symmetry.space_group_name_H-M   'P 1'
#
loop_
_entity.id
_entity.type
_entity.pdbx_description
1 polymer ?
#
loop_
_entity_poly.entity_id
_entity_poly.type
_entity_poly.pdbx_seq_one_letter_code
_entity_poly.pdbx_strand_id
1 'polypeptide(L)'
;MGARPPAPPEPAHVLAELRAAEEAADGAMELLPGVDDPAMDAWEVPVPESVRRILRETGGLRTLKASGRTDEEFTVGHGANDDPGGPFYTRCGDPGTFRILHTNGVAETYYVDVDPAAGEWNGVLSLWDGLDARFEAPSLGHWLLLLAGAVRSAARAVRDGGFDHFGSAFRALLWGDFTAVAGTAGDPEHDWSAWRNPPEAAVIDATTARASTDPVLAQAGALLPDSATLADLRGATRRTYVPVIRHPAMDLDAAFHRFHGGGVLAAVPWDE
;
A
#
# COMPACT_ATOMS: atom_id res chain seq x y z
N MET A 1 -8.11 6.23 23.15
CA MET A 1 -7.44 4.92 23.06
C MET A 1 -7.68 4.39 21.66
N GLY A 2 -6.74 4.58 20.74
CA GLY A 2 -6.84 3.98 19.40
C GLY A 2 -6.79 2.45 19.50
N ALA A 3 -7.54 1.77 18.65
CA ALA A 3 -7.44 0.32 18.53
C ALA A 3 -6.01 -0.03 18.09
N ARG A 4 -5.35 -0.95 18.78
CA ARG A 4 -4.05 -1.46 18.34
C ARG A 4 -4.23 -2.07 16.94
N PRO A 5 -3.32 -1.81 15.98
CA PRO A 5 -3.41 -2.48 14.68
C PRO A 5 -3.45 -4.00 14.87
N PRO A 6 -4.20 -4.71 14.01
CA PRO A 6 -4.25 -6.16 14.08
C PRO A 6 -2.84 -6.74 13.95
N ALA A 7 -2.59 -7.85 14.64
CA ALA A 7 -1.34 -8.57 14.48
C ALA A 7 -1.15 -8.97 13.01
N PRO A 8 0.08 -8.90 12.46
CA PRO A 8 0.34 -9.37 11.10
C PRO A 8 -0.15 -10.82 10.91
N PRO A 9 -0.67 -11.20 9.74
CA PRO A 9 -1.09 -12.56 9.47
C PRO A 9 0.12 -13.49 9.49
N GLU A 10 -0.11 -14.76 9.84
CA GLU A 10 0.94 -15.76 9.80
C GLU A 10 1.46 -15.95 8.35
N PRO A 11 2.79 -15.94 8.12
CA PRO A 11 3.36 -16.07 6.77
C PRO A 11 2.84 -17.28 5.98
N ALA A 12 2.65 -18.42 6.64
CA ALA A 12 2.14 -19.63 6.01
C ALA A 12 0.71 -19.45 5.47
N HIS A 13 -0.12 -18.67 6.16
CA HIS A 13 -1.47 -18.35 5.68
C HIS A 13 -1.39 -17.44 4.44
N VAL A 14 -0.57 -16.39 4.48
CA VAL A 14 -0.38 -15.49 3.32
C VAL A 14 0.04 -16.28 2.08
N LEU A 15 1.02 -17.18 2.22
CA LEU A 15 1.52 -18.00 1.12
C LEU A 15 0.49 -18.99 0.57
N ALA A 16 -0.33 -19.59 1.45
CA ALA A 16 -1.40 -20.47 1.03
C ALA A 16 -2.45 -19.71 0.19
N GLU A 17 -2.83 -18.50 0.62
CA GLU A 17 -3.79 -17.66 -0.07
C GLU A 17 -3.28 -17.16 -1.42
N LEU A 18 -2.01 -16.78 -1.50
CA LEU A 18 -1.36 -16.38 -2.75
C LEU A 18 -1.31 -17.52 -3.78
N ARG A 19 -0.97 -18.75 -3.34
CA ARG A 19 -0.97 -19.94 -4.20
C ARG A 19 -2.37 -20.31 -4.67
N ALA A 20 -3.35 -20.25 -3.78
CA ALA A 20 -4.76 -20.47 -4.15
C ALA A 20 -5.25 -19.40 -5.16
N ALA A 21 -4.79 -18.16 -5.02
CA ALA A 21 -5.09 -17.10 -5.97
C ALA A 21 -4.45 -17.34 -7.36
N GLU A 22 -3.19 -17.80 -7.39
CA GLU A 22 -2.49 -18.16 -8.64
C GLU A 22 -3.22 -19.29 -9.37
N GLU A 23 -3.59 -20.36 -8.66
CA GLU A 23 -4.38 -21.47 -9.20
C GLU A 23 -5.74 -20.98 -9.75
N ALA A 24 -6.43 -20.13 -8.99
CA ALA A 24 -7.73 -19.59 -9.41
C ALA A 24 -7.63 -18.70 -10.67
N ALA A 25 -6.50 -18.03 -10.88
CA ALA A 25 -6.26 -17.15 -12.01
C ALA A 25 -6.04 -17.87 -13.35
N ASP A 26 -5.83 -19.19 -13.34
CA ASP A 26 -5.68 -20.03 -14.54
C ASP A 26 -4.68 -19.45 -15.55
N GLY A 27 -3.49 -19.07 -15.05
CA GLY A 27 -2.42 -18.49 -15.86
C GLY A 27 -2.57 -16.99 -16.16
N ALA A 28 -3.58 -16.30 -15.63
CA ALA A 28 -3.70 -14.84 -15.73
C ALA A 28 -2.92 -14.07 -14.64
N MET A 29 -2.36 -14.79 -13.66
CA MET A 29 -1.48 -14.27 -12.61
C MET A 29 -0.41 -15.32 -12.33
N GLU A 30 0.78 -14.87 -11.95
CA GLU A 30 1.85 -15.73 -11.44
C GLU A 30 2.52 -15.12 -10.21
N LEU A 31 3.01 -15.99 -9.33
CA LEU A 31 3.88 -15.61 -8.22
C LEU A 31 5.31 -15.46 -8.72
N LEU A 32 5.97 -14.38 -8.28
CA LEU A 32 7.36 -14.13 -8.61
C LEU A 32 8.28 -15.05 -7.80
N PRO A 33 9.48 -15.37 -8.30
CA PRO A 33 10.47 -16.13 -7.55
C PRO A 33 10.77 -15.52 -6.18
N GLY A 34 11.10 -16.38 -5.21
CA GLY A 34 11.53 -15.94 -3.89
C GLY A 34 12.83 -15.13 -3.93
N VAL A 35 13.00 -14.29 -2.90
CA VAL A 35 14.21 -13.51 -2.62
C VAL A 35 15.01 -14.23 -1.55
N ASP A 36 16.29 -14.48 -1.81
CA ASP A 36 17.17 -15.14 -0.84
C ASP A 36 17.62 -14.19 0.28
N ASP A 37 18.09 -14.77 1.39
CA ASP A 37 18.56 -13.98 2.53
C ASP A 37 19.72 -13.03 2.16
N PRO A 38 20.74 -13.42 1.37
CA PRO A 38 21.79 -12.50 0.93
C PRO A 38 21.26 -11.28 0.15
N ALA A 39 20.28 -11.45 -0.73
CA ALA A 39 19.68 -10.34 -1.45
C ALA A 39 18.88 -9.43 -0.50
N MET A 40 18.12 -9.99 0.44
CA MET A 40 17.41 -9.22 1.47
C MET A 40 18.38 -8.48 2.41
N ASP A 41 19.52 -9.08 2.76
CA ASP A 41 20.56 -8.50 3.62
C ASP A 41 21.31 -7.35 2.95
N ALA A 42 21.30 -7.29 1.61
CA ALA A 42 21.90 -6.21 0.84
C ALA A 42 21.01 -4.96 0.72
N TRP A 43 19.74 -5.04 1.15
CA TRP A 43 18.84 -3.90 1.13
C TRP A 43 19.22 -2.84 2.17
N GLU A 44 18.93 -1.58 1.87
CA GLU A 44 19.15 -0.46 2.79
C GLU A 44 18.29 -0.55 4.06
N VAL A 45 17.27 -1.42 4.04
CA VAL A 45 16.31 -1.63 5.11
C VAL A 45 16.41 -3.04 5.67
N PRO A 46 16.48 -3.22 7.00
CA PRO A 46 16.38 -4.55 7.59
C PRO A 46 15.00 -5.14 7.30
N VAL A 47 14.96 -6.44 7.01
CA VAL A 47 13.71 -7.18 6.74
C VAL A 47 13.31 -8.01 7.96
N PRO A 48 12.13 -7.75 8.57
CA PRO A 48 11.61 -8.55 9.67
C PRO A 48 11.46 -10.03 9.29
N GLU A 49 11.71 -10.96 10.22
CA GLU A 49 11.66 -12.40 9.92
C GLU A 49 10.28 -12.88 9.43
N SER A 50 9.19 -12.27 9.90
CA SER A 50 7.83 -12.55 9.38
C SER A 50 7.73 -12.23 7.89
N VAL A 51 8.32 -11.12 7.44
CA VAL A 51 8.41 -10.74 6.03
C VAL A 51 9.37 -11.64 5.28
N ARG A 52 10.56 -11.93 5.82
CA ARG A 52 11.55 -12.84 5.20
C ARG A 52 10.94 -14.20 4.87
N ARG A 53 10.13 -14.77 5.76
CA ARG A 53 9.46 -16.06 5.51
C ARG A 53 8.54 -16.04 4.29
N ILE A 54 7.86 -14.91 4.04
CA ILE A 54 7.05 -14.74 2.82
C ILE A 54 7.99 -14.59 1.63
N LEU A 55 9.00 -13.73 1.74
CA LEU A 55 9.87 -13.36 0.63
C LEU A 55 10.76 -14.50 0.15
N ARG A 56 11.20 -15.41 1.02
CA ARG A 56 11.93 -16.63 0.63
C ARG A 56 11.14 -17.50 -0.35
N GLU A 57 9.82 -17.45 -0.27
CA GLU A 57 8.91 -18.26 -1.10
C GLU A 57 8.41 -17.48 -2.31
N THR A 58 8.23 -16.17 -2.20
CA THR A 58 7.82 -15.31 -3.32
C THR A 58 8.22 -13.85 -3.14
N GLY A 59 8.80 -13.24 -4.18
CA GLY A 59 9.11 -11.81 -4.22
C GLY A 59 7.90 -10.91 -4.48
N GLY A 60 6.71 -11.48 -4.71
CA GLY A 60 5.49 -10.75 -5.06
C GLY A 60 4.66 -11.49 -6.10
N LEU A 61 3.85 -10.76 -6.86
CA LEU A 61 3.03 -11.34 -7.94
C LEU A 61 3.02 -10.42 -9.14
N ARG A 62 2.69 -10.99 -10.30
CA ARG A 62 2.35 -10.19 -11.49
C ARG A 62 1.11 -10.74 -12.16
N THR A 63 0.29 -9.83 -12.69
CA THR A 63 -0.82 -10.19 -13.56
C THR A 63 -0.34 -10.21 -15.00
N LEU A 64 -0.98 -11.03 -15.83
CA LEU A 64 -0.58 -11.28 -17.22
C LEU A 64 -1.68 -10.87 -18.19
N LYS A 65 -1.26 -10.28 -19.31
CA LYS A 65 -2.11 -10.11 -20.49
C LYS A 65 -2.30 -11.46 -21.15
N ALA A 66 -3.33 -11.61 -21.99
CA ALA A 66 -3.53 -12.79 -22.83
C ALA A 66 -2.30 -13.16 -23.69
N SER A 67 -1.44 -12.18 -24.00
CA SER A 67 -0.16 -12.39 -24.69
C SER A 67 0.94 -13.07 -23.84
N GLY A 68 0.71 -13.32 -22.56
CA GLY A 68 1.72 -13.79 -21.59
C GLY A 68 2.68 -12.72 -21.08
N ARG A 69 2.57 -11.48 -21.57
CA ARG A 69 3.32 -10.33 -21.04
C ARG A 69 2.73 -9.85 -19.72
N THR A 70 3.59 -9.34 -18.84
CA THR A 70 3.20 -8.61 -17.63
C THR A 70 2.21 -7.49 -17.97
N ASP A 71 1.12 -7.44 -17.19
CA ASP A 71 0.19 -6.32 -17.15
C ASP A 71 0.55 -5.42 -15.96
N GLU A 72 0.40 -5.94 -14.75
CA GLU A 72 0.79 -5.26 -13.51
C GLU A 72 1.77 -6.12 -12.70
N GLU A 73 2.70 -5.49 -12.00
CA GLU A 73 3.66 -6.17 -11.13
C GLU A 73 3.64 -5.56 -9.73
N PHE A 74 3.49 -6.40 -8.71
CA PHE A 74 3.50 -6.02 -7.30
C PHE A 74 4.62 -6.80 -6.61
N THR A 75 5.76 -6.16 -6.37
CA THR A 75 6.96 -6.82 -5.86
C THR A 75 7.76 -5.93 -4.92
N VAL A 76 8.32 -6.53 -3.86
CA VAL A 76 9.30 -5.85 -3.01
C VAL A 76 10.64 -5.64 -3.72
N GLY A 77 10.89 -6.31 -4.85
CA GLY A 77 12.10 -6.17 -5.66
C GLY A 77 11.98 -5.12 -6.76
N HIS A 78 11.01 -4.20 -6.66
CA HIS A 78 10.67 -3.30 -7.76
C HIS A 78 11.87 -2.42 -8.11
N GLY A 79 12.20 -2.28 -9.41
CA GLY A 79 13.42 -1.57 -9.86
C GLY A 79 13.46 -0.09 -9.48
N ALA A 80 12.32 0.52 -9.16
CA ALA A 80 12.26 1.87 -8.60
C ALA A 80 12.95 1.99 -7.22
N ASN A 81 13.15 0.88 -6.49
CA ASN A 81 13.92 0.87 -5.26
C ASN A 81 15.43 1.12 -5.50
N ASP A 82 15.90 0.95 -6.74
CA ASP A 82 17.30 1.17 -7.14
C ASP A 82 17.54 2.60 -7.69
N ASP A 83 16.51 3.46 -7.69
CA ASP A 83 16.56 4.85 -8.18
C ASP A 83 16.23 5.88 -7.07
N PRO A 84 17.16 6.14 -6.14
CA PRO A 84 16.94 7.00 -4.99
C PRO A 84 16.68 8.49 -5.32
N GLY A 85 16.88 8.89 -6.59
CA GLY A 85 16.60 10.25 -7.08
C GLY A 85 15.35 10.34 -7.95
N GLY A 86 14.66 9.21 -8.18
CA GLY A 86 13.47 9.17 -9.02
C GLY A 86 12.30 9.89 -8.34
N PRO A 87 11.42 10.56 -9.12
CA PRO A 87 10.31 11.36 -8.57
C PRO A 87 9.35 10.56 -7.69
N PHE A 88 9.23 9.24 -7.89
CA PHE A 88 8.40 8.36 -7.06
C PHE A 88 9.08 7.94 -5.76
N TYR A 89 10.41 7.80 -5.79
CA TYR A 89 11.20 7.45 -4.63
C TYR A 89 11.15 8.59 -3.59
N THR A 90 11.41 9.81 -4.04
CA THR A 90 11.47 10.99 -3.17
C THR A 90 10.11 11.35 -2.53
N ARG A 91 9.00 10.90 -3.12
CA ARG A 91 7.63 11.16 -2.58
C ARG A 91 7.27 10.25 -1.42
N CYS A 92 7.82 9.04 -1.40
CA CYS A 92 7.51 8.06 -0.37
C CYS A 92 8.19 8.32 0.97
N GLY A 93 9.16 9.24 1.01
CA GLY A 93 9.90 9.62 2.22
C GLY A 93 11.40 9.72 1.99
N ASP A 94 12.15 9.75 3.09
CA ASP A 94 13.61 9.67 3.04
C ASP A 94 14.05 8.27 2.60
N PRO A 95 15.20 8.15 1.89
CA PRO A 95 15.79 6.86 1.58
C PRO A 95 15.88 5.94 2.81
N GLY A 96 15.48 4.67 2.64
CA GLY A 96 15.47 3.69 3.72
C GLY A 96 14.29 3.76 4.70
N THR A 97 13.35 4.72 4.55
CA THR A 97 12.12 4.75 5.37
C THR A 97 10.91 4.11 4.68
N PHE A 98 11.11 3.52 3.51
CA PHE A 98 10.05 2.84 2.77
C PHE A 98 10.65 1.78 1.84
N ARG A 99 9.77 0.97 1.25
CA ARG A 99 10.11 0.13 0.11
C ARG A 99 8.96 0.06 -0.89
N ILE A 100 9.23 0.40 -2.15
CA ILE A 100 8.22 0.42 -3.22
C ILE A 100 7.81 -1.01 -3.57
N LEU A 101 6.50 -1.21 -3.66
CA LEU A 101 5.84 -2.46 -4.01
C LEU A 101 5.30 -2.43 -5.45
N HIS A 102 4.86 -1.26 -5.93
CA HIS A 102 4.32 -1.08 -7.27
C HIS A 102 4.34 0.40 -7.65
N THR A 103 4.58 0.71 -8.93
CA THR A 103 4.28 2.03 -9.49
C THR A 103 3.99 1.90 -10.99
N ASN A 104 3.08 2.74 -11.48
CA ASN A 104 2.85 2.90 -12.93
C ASN A 104 3.80 3.92 -13.58
N GLY A 105 4.72 4.51 -12.81
CA GLY A 105 5.68 5.49 -13.28
C GLY A 105 5.06 6.83 -13.70
N VAL A 106 3.80 7.09 -13.35
CA VAL A 106 3.10 8.33 -13.69
C VAL A 106 2.44 8.97 -12.47
N ALA A 107 1.53 8.26 -11.82
CA ALA A 107 0.69 8.83 -10.76
C ALA A 107 0.63 7.96 -9.51
N GLU A 108 0.82 6.66 -9.66
CA GLU A 108 0.54 5.69 -8.61
C GLU A 108 1.81 5.12 -8.02
N THR A 109 1.88 5.03 -6.70
CA THR A 109 2.96 4.32 -6.01
C THR A 109 2.41 3.63 -4.76
N TYR A 110 2.60 2.32 -4.66
CA TYR A 110 2.41 1.56 -3.42
C TYR A 110 3.76 1.32 -2.77
N TYR A 111 3.82 1.49 -1.46
CA TYR A 111 5.03 1.22 -0.69
C TYR A 111 4.69 0.72 0.70
N VAL A 112 5.59 -0.06 1.29
CA VAL A 112 5.54 -0.38 2.72
C VAL A 112 6.35 0.67 3.50
N ASP A 113 5.79 1.16 4.60
CA ASP A 113 6.49 2.03 5.54
C ASP A 113 7.53 1.22 6.34
N VAL A 114 8.74 1.76 6.47
CA VAL A 114 9.84 1.12 7.18
C VAL A 114 10.31 2.04 8.30
N ASP A 115 10.40 1.49 9.50
CA ASP A 115 11.16 2.10 10.60
C ASP A 115 12.57 1.49 10.62
N PRO A 116 13.59 2.15 10.04
CA PRO A 116 14.93 1.59 9.99
C PRO A 116 15.58 1.49 11.37
N ALA A 117 15.18 2.31 12.34
CA ALA A 117 15.75 2.30 13.68
C ALA A 117 15.22 1.12 14.51
N ALA A 118 13.93 0.80 14.37
CA ALA A 118 13.31 -0.37 15.00
C ALA A 118 13.54 -1.67 14.20
N GLY A 119 13.85 -1.53 12.90
CA GLY A 119 13.92 -2.66 11.97
C GLY A 119 12.56 -3.28 11.67
N GLU A 120 11.50 -2.46 11.73
CA GLU A 120 10.12 -2.89 11.58
C GLU A 120 9.54 -2.42 10.24
N TRP A 121 8.69 -3.25 9.65
CA TRP A 121 7.90 -2.91 8.47
C TRP A 121 6.45 -2.71 8.91
N ASN A 122 5.95 -1.49 8.77
CA ASN A 122 4.64 -1.09 9.26
C ASN A 122 3.58 -1.28 8.16
N GLY A 123 2.66 -0.33 8.03
CA GLY A 123 1.57 -0.39 7.06
C GLY A 123 2.03 -0.23 5.61
N VAL A 124 1.16 -0.66 4.70
CA VAL A 124 1.28 -0.34 3.27
C VAL A 124 0.48 0.92 3.00
N LEU A 125 1.10 1.86 2.28
CA LEU A 125 0.47 3.08 1.81
C LEU A 125 0.46 3.12 0.29
N SER A 126 -0.44 3.92 -0.28
CA SER A 126 -0.41 4.30 -1.69
C SER A 126 -0.51 5.80 -1.86
N LEU A 127 0.12 6.31 -2.91
CA LEU A 127 0.03 7.68 -3.38
C LEU A 127 -0.63 7.70 -4.76
N TRP A 128 -1.45 8.72 -5.01
CA TRP A 128 -2.12 8.96 -6.29
C TRP A 128 -2.06 10.45 -6.66
N ASP A 129 -1.66 10.73 -7.90
CA ASP A 129 -1.82 12.03 -8.60
C ASP A 129 -1.47 13.29 -7.77
N GLY A 130 -0.30 13.29 -7.13
CA GLY A 130 0.22 14.48 -6.44
C GLY A 130 -0.14 14.60 -4.96
N LEU A 131 -1.39 14.38 -4.60
CA LEU A 131 -1.93 14.83 -3.31
C LEU A 131 -2.78 13.81 -2.57
N ASP A 132 -3.16 12.72 -3.23
CA ASP A 132 -3.98 11.68 -2.62
C ASP A 132 -3.09 10.62 -2.01
N ALA A 133 -3.37 10.30 -0.75
CA ALA A 133 -2.74 9.18 -0.08
C ALA A 133 -3.80 8.22 0.49
N ARG A 134 -3.44 6.95 0.58
CA ARG A 134 -4.24 5.95 1.27
C ARG A 134 -3.36 5.13 2.17
N PHE A 135 -3.88 4.82 3.34
CA PHE A 135 -3.44 3.65 4.07
C PHE A 135 -4.13 2.46 3.43
N GLU A 136 -3.39 1.47 2.97
CA GLU A 136 -3.94 0.31 2.23
C GLU A 136 -4.13 -0.88 3.14
N ALA A 137 -3.15 -1.16 4.02
CA ALA A 137 -3.18 -2.29 4.93
C ALA A 137 -2.25 -2.07 6.14
N PRO A 138 -2.54 -2.70 7.29
CA PRO A 138 -1.70 -2.58 8.49
C PRO A 138 -0.38 -3.34 8.46
N SER A 139 -0.17 -4.21 7.47
CA SER A 139 1.15 -4.81 7.19
C SER A 139 1.23 -5.31 5.76
N LEU A 140 2.44 -5.60 5.27
CA LEU A 140 2.64 -6.24 3.97
C LEU A 140 1.83 -7.54 3.82
N GLY A 141 1.78 -8.38 4.87
CA GLY A 141 1.00 -9.62 4.85
C GLY A 141 -0.49 -9.38 4.63
N HIS A 142 -1.08 -8.37 5.29
CA HIS A 142 -2.48 -8.00 5.06
C HIS A 142 -2.73 -7.50 3.63
N TRP A 143 -1.79 -6.72 3.08
CA TRP A 143 -1.90 -6.24 1.70
C TRP A 143 -1.81 -7.38 0.68
N LEU A 144 -0.90 -8.34 0.88
CA LEU A 144 -0.78 -9.52 0.02
C LEU A 144 -2.03 -10.41 0.07
N LEU A 145 -2.63 -10.60 1.25
CA LEU A 145 -3.92 -11.28 1.38
C LEU A 145 -5.03 -10.57 0.59
N LEU A 146 -5.00 -9.24 0.61
CA LEU A 146 -5.95 -8.46 -0.16
C LEU A 146 -5.75 -8.64 -1.67
N LEU A 147 -4.51 -8.61 -2.15
CA LEU A 147 -4.21 -8.86 -3.56
C LEU A 147 -4.66 -10.28 -3.97
N ALA A 148 -4.43 -11.28 -3.11
CA ALA A 148 -4.90 -12.65 -3.34
C ALA A 148 -6.44 -12.69 -3.48
N GLY A 149 -7.17 -12.00 -2.59
CA GLY A 149 -8.62 -11.85 -2.68
C GLY A 149 -9.08 -11.15 -3.97
N ALA A 150 -8.38 -10.09 -4.38
CA ALA A 150 -8.66 -9.36 -5.62
C ALA A 150 -8.48 -10.24 -6.85
N VAL A 151 -7.40 -11.04 -6.90
CA VAL A 151 -7.14 -12.00 -7.97
C VAL A 151 -8.25 -13.05 -8.07
N ARG A 152 -8.63 -13.68 -6.96
CA ARG A 152 -9.71 -14.69 -6.97
C ARG A 152 -11.04 -14.10 -7.42
N SER A 153 -11.35 -12.90 -6.92
CA SER A 153 -12.56 -12.16 -7.30
C SER A 153 -12.55 -11.79 -8.78
N ALA A 154 -11.41 -11.35 -9.32
CA ALA A 154 -11.25 -11.05 -10.74
C ALA A 154 -11.44 -12.30 -11.62
N ALA A 155 -10.79 -13.41 -11.26
CA ALA A 155 -10.91 -14.67 -11.99
C ALA A 155 -12.36 -15.17 -12.02
N ARG A 156 -13.06 -15.09 -10.88
CA ARG A 156 -14.48 -15.42 -10.80
C ARG A 156 -15.33 -14.48 -11.66
N ALA A 157 -15.10 -13.17 -11.60
CA ALA A 157 -15.87 -12.20 -12.35
C ALA A 157 -15.75 -12.42 -13.87
N VAL A 158 -14.58 -12.82 -14.37
CA VAL A 158 -14.39 -13.22 -15.78
C VAL A 158 -15.15 -14.52 -16.10
N ARG A 159 -15.02 -15.54 -15.24
CA ARG A 159 -15.70 -16.83 -15.41
C ARG A 159 -17.22 -16.71 -15.45
N ASP A 160 -17.75 -15.83 -14.62
CA ASP A 160 -19.19 -15.53 -14.52
C ASP A 160 -19.67 -14.60 -15.66
N GLY A 161 -18.78 -14.19 -16.57
CA GLY A 161 -19.09 -13.35 -17.73
C GLY A 161 -19.29 -11.87 -17.42
N GLY A 162 -18.87 -11.40 -16.23
CA GLY A 162 -18.93 -9.99 -15.85
C GLY A 162 -17.81 -9.14 -16.46
N PHE A 163 -16.72 -9.77 -16.89
CA PHE A 163 -15.59 -9.10 -17.55
C PHE A 163 -15.02 -9.97 -18.68
N ASP A 164 -14.64 -9.33 -19.79
CA ASP A 164 -13.99 -10.01 -20.92
C ASP A 164 -12.52 -10.37 -20.62
N HIS A 165 -11.88 -9.64 -19.69
CA HIS A 165 -10.44 -9.74 -19.43
C HIS A 165 -10.13 -9.66 -17.93
N PHE A 166 -9.25 -10.57 -17.47
CA PHE A 166 -8.81 -10.64 -16.08
C PHE A 166 -8.19 -9.33 -15.60
N GLY A 167 -7.26 -8.75 -16.37
CA GLY A 167 -6.60 -7.49 -16.00
C GLY A 167 -7.60 -6.35 -15.74
N SER A 168 -8.62 -6.22 -16.58
CA SER A 168 -9.69 -5.23 -16.39
C SER A 168 -10.48 -5.49 -15.10
N ALA A 169 -10.83 -6.75 -14.82
CA ALA A 169 -11.57 -7.12 -13.61
C ALA A 169 -10.73 -6.86 -12.34
N PHE A 170 -9.45 -7.24 -12.37
CA PHE A 170 -8.50 -7.02 -11.28
C PHE A 170 -8.30 -5.53 -10.98
N ARG A 171 -8.07 -4.72 -12.02
CA ARG A 171 -7.91 -3.26 -11.88
C ARG A 171 -9.17 -2.59 -11.35
N ALA A 172 -10.35 -3.00 -11.83
CA ALA A 172 -11.63 -2.51 -11.33
C ALA A 172 -11.82 -2.79 -9.83
N LEU A 173 -11.41 -3.98 -9.35
CA LEU A 173 -11.48 -4.35 -7.93
C LEU A 173 -10.45 -3.60 -7.08
N LEU A 174 -9.20 -3.50 -7.56
CA LEU A 174 -8.11 -2.93 -6.78
C LEU A 174 -8.23 -1.41 -6.64
N TRP A 175 -8.56 -0.71 -7.73
CA TRP A 175 -8.62 0.76 -7.78
C TRP A 175 -10.01 1.35 -7.70
N GLY A 176 -11.02 0.49 -7.70
CA GLY A 176 -12.38 0.84 -7.40
C GLY A 176 -13.18 1.49 -8.53
N ASP A 177 -12.86 1.16 -9.78
CA ASP A 177 -13.77 1.39 -10.91
C ASP A 177 -14.91 0.36 -10.91
N PHE A 178 -15.77 0.47 -9.90
CA PHE A 178 -16.85 -0.49 -9.64
C PHE A 178 -18.08 -0.29 -10.53
N THR A 179 -18.08 0.70 -11.42
CA THR A 179 -19.19 0.88 -12.38
C THR A 179 -19.37 -0.36 -13.27
N ALA A 180 -18.27 -1.09 -13.52
CA ALA A 180 -18.26 -2.36 -14.25
C ALA A 180 -18.55 -3.62 -13.38
N VAL A 181 -18.52 -3.52 -12.05
CA VAL A 181 -18.60 -4.66 -11.10
C VAL A 181 -20.00 -4.76 -10.45
N ALA A 182 -20.94 -3.87 -10.81
CA ALA A 182 -22.30 -3.87 -10.29
C ALA A 182 -23.08 -5.11 -10.77
N GLY A 183 -23.11 -6.16 -9.95
CA GLY A 183 -23.86 -7.40 -10.21
C GLY A 183 -23.03 -8.68 -10.10
N THR A 184 -21.70 -8.59 -10.02
CA THR A 184 -20.86 -9.76 -9.74
C THR A 184 -20.93 -10.09 -8.25
N ALA A 185 -21.28 -11.32 -7.90
CA ALA A 185 -21.15 -11.80 -6.54
C ALA A 185 -19.66 -11.76 -6.16
N GLY A 186 -19.27 -10.76 -5.37
CA GLY A 186 -17.92 -10.68 -4.80
C GLY A 186 -17.60 -11.97 -4.04
N ASP A 187 -16.32 -12.20 -3.79
CA ASP A 187 -15.90 -13.25 -2.85
C ASP A 187 -16.65 -13.03 -1.51
N PRO A 188 -17.49 -13.97 -1.04
CA PRO A 188 -18.23 -13.82 0.21
C PRO A 188 -17.31 -13.66 1.43
N GLU A 189 -16.03 -14.03 1.31
CA GLU A 189 -15.02 -13.86 2.35
C GLU A 189 -14.41 -12.45 2.38
N HIS A 190 -14.59 -11.64 1.33
CA HIS A 190 -14.09 -10.27 1.26
C HIS A 190 -15.22 -9.27 1.03
N ASP A 191 -15.48 -8.43 2.05
CA ASP A 191 -16.41 -7.32 1.91
C ASP A 191 -15.80 -6.20 1.04
N TRP A 192 -15.93 -6.36 -0.28
CA TRP A 192 -15.53 -5.34 -1.25
C TRP A 192 -16.33 -4.03 -1.12
N SER A 193 -17.45 -4.01 -0.41
CA SER A 193 -18.23 -2.77 -0.20
C SER A 193 -17.45 -1.76 0.64
N ALA A 194 -16.76 -2.24 1.68
CA ALA A 194 -15.86 -1.47 2.52
C ALA A 194 -14.63 -0.95 1.76
N TRP A 195 -14.27 -1.60 0.64
CA TRP A 195 -13.18 -1.22 -0.25
C TRP A 195 -13.56 -0.11 -1.24
N ARG A 196 -14.83 -0.07 -1.70
CA ARG A 196 -15.30 0.99 -2.62
C ARG A 196 -15.43 2.34 -1.93
N ASN A 197 -15.88 2.32 -0.68
CA ASN A 197 -16.10 3.50 0.13
C ASN A 197 -15.23 3.40 1.38
N PRO A 198 -13.91 3.54 1.25
CA PRO A 198 -13.04 3.52 2.42
C PRO A 198 -13.41 4.70 3.34
N PRO A 199 -13.29 4.52 4.66
CA PRO A 199 -13.39 5.64 5.59
C PRO A 199 -12.33 6.67 5.27
N GLU A 200 -12.63 7.92 5.59
CA GLU A 200 -11.68 9.03 5.48
C GLU A 200 -11.01 9.28 6.83
N ALA A 201 -9.69 9.44 6.81
CA ALA A 201 -8.95 9.89 7.98
C ALA A 201 -9.24 11.37 8.24
N ALA A 202 -9.31 11.76 9.52
CA ALA A 202 -9.35 13.18 9.87
C ALA A 202 -7.99 13.81 9.61
N VAL A 203 -7.97 14.90 8.86
CA VAL A 203 -6.77 15.69 8.55
C VAL A 203 -6.80 16.99 9.34
N ILE A 204 -5.67 17.34 9.96
CA ILE A 204 -5.48 18.59 10.71
C ILE A 204 -4.18 19.28 10.26
N ASP A 205 -4.13 20.60 10.32
CA ASP A 205 -2.89 21.35 10.07
C ASP A 205 -1.86 21.15 11.20
N ALA A 206 -0.58 21.42 10.91
CA ALA A 206 0.51 21.25 11.86
C ALA A 206 0.41 22.16 13.10
N THR A 207 -0.26 23.32 12.99
CA THR A 207 -0.49 24.22 14.13
C THR A 207 -1.50 23.63 15.11
N THR A 208 -2.60 23.11 14.58
CA THR A 208 -3.61 22.37 15.33
C THR A 208 -3.02 21.11 15.95
N ALA A 209 -2.17 20.38 15.23
CA ALA A 209 -1.47 19.21 15.77
C ALA A 209 -0.55 19.56 16.93
N ARG A 210 0.27 20.62 16.82
CA ARG A 210 1.14 21.11 17.92
C ARG A 210 0.39 21.48 19.19
N ALA A 211 -0.80 22.04 19.04
CA ALA A 211 -1.67 22.42 20.17
C ALA A 211 -2.50 21.25 20.71
N SER A 212 -2.42 20.06 20.10
CA SER A 212 -3.19 18.88 20.49
C SER A 212 -2.82 18.40 21.90
N THR A 213 -3.81 17.87 22.62
CA THR A 213 -3.58 17.14 23.88
C THR A 213 -3.10 15.71 23.66
N ASP A 214 -3.13 15.21 22.43
CA ASP A 214 -2.52 13.93 22.06
C ASP A 214 -1.00 14.13 21.88
N PRO A 215 -0.16 13.49 22.72
CA PRO A 215 1.28 13.73 22.70
C PRO A 215 1.94 13.29 21.38
N VAL A 216 1.38 12.30 20.67
CA VAL A 216 1.94 11.85 19.39
C VAL A 216 1.69 12.91 18.31
N LEU A 217 0.48 13.46 18.25
CA LEU A 217 0.16 14.52 17.29
C LEU A 217 0.90 15.83 17.63
N ALA A 218 1.01 16.17 18.91
CA ALA A 218 1.76 17.33 19.36
C ALA A 218 3.25 17.24 18.99
N GLN A 219 3.86 16.06 19.19
CA GLN A 219 5.25 15.82 18.83
C GLN A 219 5.46 15.86 17.31
N ALA A 220 4.61 15.19 16.53
CA ALA A 220 4.71 15.20 15.07
C ALA A 220 4.55 16.62 14.51
N GLY A 221 3.53 17.37 14.96
CA GLY A 221 3.33 18.75 14.55
C GLY A 221 4.50 19.67 14.90
N ALA A 222 5.22 19.42 16.00
CA ALA A 222 6.36 20.24 16.42
C ALA A 222 7.58 20.12 15.49
N LEU A 223 7.62 19.09 14.64
CA LEU A 223 8.70 18.82 13.70
C LEU A 223 8.38 19.27 12.27
N LEU A 224 7.17 19.78 12.04
CA LEU A 224 6.67 20.09 10.71
C LEU A 224 6.52 21.61 10.51
N PRO A 225 6.64 22.11 9.27
CA PRO A 225 6.34 23.49 8.96
C PRO A 225 4.84 23.78 9.15
N ASP A 226 4.49 25.05 9.36
CA ASP A 226 3.10 25.50 9.52
C ASP A 226 2.22 25.14 8.32
N SER A 227 2.83 24.98 7.14
CA SER A 227 2.22 24.59 5.86
C SER A 227 1.83 23.11 5.78
N ALA A 228 2.31 22.27 6.70
CA ALA A 228 2.05 20.84 6.67
C ALA A 228 0.66 20.48 7.19
N THR A 229 0.15 19.32 6.76
CA THR A 229 -1.02 18.71 7.41
C THR A 229 -0.73 17.25 7.76
N LEU A 230 -1.49 16.73 8.72
CA LEU A 230 -1.30 15.41 9.30
C LEU A 230 -2.64 14.65 9.35
N ALA A 231 -2.56 13.34 9.12
CA ALA A 231 -3.63 12.39 9.32
C ALA A 231 -3.24 11.39 10.41
N ASP A 232 -4.13 11.19 11.38
CA ASP A 232 -3.97 10.16 12.40
C ASP A 232 -4.51 8.81 11.89
N LEU A 233 -3.61 7.88 11.64
CA LEU A 233 -3.88 6.54 11.12
C LEU A 233 -3.76 5.45 12.18
N ARG A 234 -3.46 5.79 13.45
CA ARG A 234 -3.23 4.78 14.51
C ARG A 234 -4.43 3.87 14.76
N GLY A 235 -5.64 4.29 14.38
CA GLY A 235 -6.86 3.48 14.46
C GLY A 235 -7.28 2.81 13.15
N ALA A 236 -6.52 3.01 12.05
CA ALA A 236 -6.84 2.43 10.75
C ALA A 236 -6.47 0.94 10.73
N THR A 237 -7.45 0.09 10.40
CA THR A 237 -7.28 -1.38 10.32
C THR A 237 -7.57 -1.94 8.93
N ARG A 238 -8.01 -1.07 8.02
CA ARG A 238 -8.37 -1.37 6.64
C ARG A 238 -8.05 -0.16 5.77
N ARG A 239 -8.20 -0.31 4.45
CA ARG A 239 -8.03 0.80 3.51
C ARG A 239 -8.76 2.05 4.01
N THR A 240 -8.01 3.13 4.14
CA THR A 240 -8.47 4.43 4.64
C THR A 240 -7.97 5.49 3.69
N TYR A 241 -8.88 6.29 3.15
CA TYR A 241 -8.52 7.43 2.32
C TYR A 241 -8.02 8.56 3.22
N VAL A 242 -6.91 9.19 2.84
CA VAL A 242 -6.41 10.38 3.49
C VAL A 242 -6.81 11.54 2.58
N PRO A 243 -7.91 12.24 2.88
CA PRO A 243 -8.45 13.24 1.98
C PRO A 243 -7.42 14.33 1.74
N VAL A 244 -7.39 14.80 0.48
CA VAL A 244 -6.44 15.78 -0.06
C VAL A 244 -5.95 16.71 1.03
N ILE A 245 -4.67 16.60 1.33
CA ILE A 245 -3.96 17.41 2.30
C ILE A 245 -3.83 18.83 1.68
N ARG A 246 -4.95 19.56 1.62
CA ARG A 246 -5.08 20.87 0.96
C ARG A 246 -4.64 21.97 1.92
N HIS A 247 -3.34 22.14 2.08
CA HIS A 247 -2.86 23.44 2.53
C HIS A 247 -2.74 24.37 1.31
N PRO A 248 -3.12 25.66 1.38
CA PRO A 248 -2.98 26.59 0.25
C PRO A 248 -1.55 26.73 -0.29
N ALA A 249 -0.55 26.30 0.48
CA ALA A 249 0.86 26.28 0.09
C ALA A 249 1.30 24.95 -0.54
N MET A 250 0.48 23.90 -0.46
CA MET A 250 0.69 22.69 -1.25
C MET A 250 0.08 22.94 -2.62
N ASP A 251 0.92 23.00 -3.64
CA ASP A 251 0.52 23.18 -5.04
C ASP A 251 -0.03 21.84 -5.58
N LEU A 252 0.46 21.34 -6.71
CA LEU A 252 0.04 20.07 -7.28
C LEU A 252 0.74 18.85 -6.67
N ASP A 253 1.68 19.04 -5.74
CA ASP A 253 2.48 17.94 -5.20
C ASP A 253 2.87 18.15 -3.72
N ALA A 254 3.15 17.04 -3.04
CA ALA A 254 3.59 17.01 -1.65
C ALA A 254 4.60 15.89 -1.41
N ALA A 255 5.55 16.15 -0.51
CA ALA A 255 6.41 15.12 0.07
C ALA A 255 5.71 14.56 1.31
N PHE A 256 5.76 13.24 1.47
CA PHE A 256 5.11 12.58 2.60
C PHE A 256 6.16 12.31 3.69
N HIS A 257 5.73 12.42 4.95
CA HIS A 257 6.49 12.02 6.12
C HIS A 257 5.66 11.10 7.01
N ARG A 258 6.30 10.13 7.65
CA ARG A 258 5.64 9.18 8.55
C ARG A 258 6.18 9.36 9.95
N PHE A 259 5.29 9.35 10.93
CA PHE A 259 5.62 9.39 12.34
C PHE A 259 4.98 8.23 13.06
N HIS A 260 5.58 7.84 14.19
CA HIS A 260 5.03 6.82 15.08
C HIS A 260 4.74 5.48 14.35
N GLY A 261 5.76 4.98 13.62
CA GLY A 261 5.67 3.72 12.87
C GLY A 261 4.56 3.72 11.82
N GLY A 262 4.47 4.78 11.02
CA GLY A 262 3.43 4.93 9.99
C GLY A 262 2.03 5.22 10.53
N GLY A 263 1.86 5.32 11.86
CA GLY A 263 0.58 5.62 12.50
C GLY A 263 0.13 7.08 12.31
N VAL A 264 1.02 7.98 11.92
CA VAL A 264 0.67 9.34 11.52
C VAL A 264 1.34 9.62 10.18
N LEU A 265 0.54 10.00 9.19
CA LEU A 265 1.02 10.44 7.88
C LEU A 265 0.94 11.96 7.83
N ALA A 266 2.05 12.61 7.51
CA ALA A 266 2.09 14.02 7.21
C ALA A 266 2.39 14.22 5.74
N ALA A 267 1.92 15.33 5.19
CA ALA A 267 2.41 15.82 3.92
C ALA A 267 2.86 17.27 4.06
N VAL A 268 3.95 17.59 3.36
CA VAL A 268 4.61 18.89 3.33
C VAL A 268 4.75 19.35 1.87
N PRO A 269 4.84 20.66 1.61
CA PRO A 269 5.12 21.16 0.26
C PRO A 269 6.39 20.54 -0.32
N TRP A 270 6.37 20.17 -1.60
CA TRP A 270 7.47 19.47 -2.29
C TRP A 270 8.81 20.25 -2.34
N ASP A 271 8.75 21.58 -2.30
CA ASP A 271 9.91 22.46 -2.48
C ASP A 271 10.55 22.94 -1.15
N GLU A 272 10.15 22.37 0.00
CA GLU A 272 10.71 22.63 1.34
C GLU A 272 11.58 21.47 1.84
#